data_AF-A0A8D8BCR9-F1
#
_entry.id   AF-A0A8D8BCR9-F1
#
_cell.length_a   1.000
_cell.length_b   1.000
_cell.length_c   1.000
_cell.angle_alpha   90.00
_cell.angle_beta   90.00
_cell.angle_gamma   90.00
#
_symmetry.space_group_name_H-M   'P 1'
#
loop_
_entity.id
_entity.type
_entity.pdbx_description
1 polymer ?
#
loop_
_entity_poly.entity_id
_entity_poly.type
_entity_poly.pdbx_seq_one_letter_code
_entity_poly.pdbx_strand_id
1 'polypeptide(L)'
;DASSRVDDLAAELNKQISSIAIGSAEGFNQAERVINMACKTGRWVLLKNVHLAPQWLVQLEKKLHSLQPHSGFRLFLTMEINPKVPVNLLRAGRIFVYEPPPGIRANLLRTFSTVPAARMMKPPSERARLYFLLSWFHAIVQERLRYVPLGWAKKYEFNESDLRVACDTLDTWIDATAMGRTNLPPEKVPWDALVTLLSQSIYGGKIDNDFDQRLLSSFLSKLFTAHSFEAEFALVANVDGVAGGPNGQRHITMPDGTRRDHFLKWIEALADRQTPSWLGLPNNAEKVLLTTRGTDLISKLLKMQQLEDDDELAY
;
A
#
# COMPACT_ATOMS: atom_id res chain seq x y z
N ASP A 1 -0.05 0.65 -7.71
CA ASP A 1 -0.44 0.94 -9.10
C ASP A 1 -1.43 2.11 -9.12
N ALA A 2 -1.26 3.05 -10.05
CA ALA A 2 -2.12 4.23 -10.23
C ALA A 2 -3.21 4.02 -11.31
N SER A 3 -3.26 2.85 -11.94
CA SER A 3 -4.23 2.51 -13.00
C SER A 3 -5.68 2.85 -12.67
N SER A 4 -6.16 2.47 -11.47
CA SER A 4 -7.56 2.69 -11.07
C SER A 4 -7.94 4.16 -11.06
N ARG A 5 -7.03 5.05 -10.65
CA ARG A 5 -7.27 6.50 -10.61
C ARG A 5 -7.51 7.09 -11.99
N VAL A 6 -6.86 6.54 -13.02
CA VAL A 6 -7.07 6.96 -14.40
C VAL A 6 -8.43 6.47 -14.91
N ASP A 7 -8.79 5.23 -14.57
CA ASP A 7 -10.09 4.66 -14.91
C ASP A 7 -11.24 5.45 -14.22
N ASP A 8 -11.09 5.80 -12.93
CA ASP A 8 -12.04 6.61 -12.16
C ASP A 8 -12.21 8.02 -12.77
N LEU A 9 -11.10 8.68 -13.11
CA LEU A 9 -11.12 10.01 -13.75
C LEU A 9 -11.79 9.97 -15.13
N ALA A 10 -11.55 8.92 -15.90
CA ALA A 10 -12.19 8.75 -17.20
C ALA A 10 -13.71 8.58 -17.05
N ALA A 11 -14.16 7.83 -16.04
CA ALA A 11 -15.58 7.67 -15.71
C ALA A 11 -16.21 9.00 -15.27
N GLU A 12 -15.57 9.74 -14.37
CA GLU A 12 -16.05 11.03 -13.87
C GLU A 12 -16.20 12.07 -15.00
N LEU A 13 -15.23 12.13 -15.92
CA LEU A 13 -15.25 13.06 -17.05
C LEU A 13 -16.00 12.53 -18.28
N ASN A 14 -16.62 11.36 -18.17
CA ASN A 14 -17.32 10.65 -19.24
C ASN A 14 -16.46 10.55 -20.53
N LYS A 15 -15.19 10.16 -20.38
CA LYS A 15 -14.22 9.97 -21.46
C LYS A 15 -14.05 8.50 -21.79
N GLN A 16 -14.01 8.19 -23.08
CA GLN A 16 -13.70 6.84 -23.55
C GLN A 16 -12.20 6.56 -23.39
N ILE A 17 -11.87 5.53 -22.63
CA ILE A 17 -10.50 5.09 -22.36
C ILE A 17 -10.26 3.65 -22.83
N SER A 18 -9.07 3.38 -23.37
CA SER A 18 -8.61 2.02 -23.69
C SER A 18 -7.41 1.66 -22.82
N SER A 19 -7.58 0.65 -21.95
CA SER A 19 -6.55 0.16 -21.04
C SER A 19 -5.85 -1.08 -21.60
N ILE A 20 -4.53 -1.05 -21.68
CA ILE A 20 -3.69 -2.12 -22.25
C ILE A 20 -2.53 -2.41 -21.31
N ALA A 21 -2.30 -3.68 -20.98
CA ALA A 21 -1.09 -4.10 -20.24
C ALA A 21 0.08 -4.31 -21.20
N ILE A 22 1.23 -3.72 -20.88
CA ILE A 22 2.46 -3.86 -21.65
C ILE A 22 3.30 -5.00 -21.06
N GLY A 23 3.94 -5.80 -21.92
CA GLY A 23 4.75 -6.95 -21.52
C GLY A 23 4.60 -8.19 -22.40
N SER A 24 3.68 -8.18 -23.38
CA SER A 24 3.51 -9.24 -24.37
C SER A 24 3.56 -8.70 -25.80
N ALA A 25 3.89 -9.56 -26.77
CA ALA A 25 3.92 -9.21 -28.18
C ALA A 25 2.55 -8.70 -28.69
N GLU A 26 1.47 -9.31 -28.22
CA GLU A 26 0.11 -8.86 -28.51
C GLU A 26 -0.17 -7.47 -27.92
N GLY A 27 0.26 -7.23 -26.68
CA GLY A 27 0.10 -5.95 -26.00
C GLY A 27 0.80 -4.80 -26.73
N PHE A 28 2.01 -5.02 -27.27
CA PHE A 28 2.72 -4.01 -28.07
C PHE A 28 1.95 -3.65 -29.34
N ASN A 29 1.51 -4.67 -30.11
CA ASN A 29 0.75 -4.46 -31.35
C ASN A 29 -0.62 -3.79 -31.10
N GLN A 30 -1.28 -4.14 -30.00
CA GLN A 30 -2.53 -3.52 -29.60
C GLN A 30 -2.32 -2.07 -29.20
N ALA A 31 -1.30 -1.78 -28.38
CA ALA A 31 -0.96 -0.43 -27.94
C ALA A 31 -0.74 0.51 -29.12
N GLU A 32 0.05 0.10 -30.11
CA GLU A 32 0.31 0.94 -31.28
C GLU A 32 -0.94 1.25 -32.10
N ARG A 33 -1.80 0.24 -32.33
CA ARG A 33 -3.06 0.42 -33.05
C ARG A 33 -3.99 1.38 -32.31
N VAL A 34 -4.13 1.18 -31.00
CA VAL A 34 -5.03 1.98 -30.16
C VAL A 34 -4.51 3.41 -30.02
N ILE A 35 -3.20 3.64 -29.87
CA ILE A 35 -2.62 4.98 -29.86
C ILE A 35 -2.89 5.71 -31.18
N ASN A 36 -2.66 5.05 -32.32
CA ASN A 36 -2.90 5.66 -33.64
C ASN A 36 -4.37 6.05 -33.84
N MET A 37 -5.30 5.19 -33.40
CA MET A 37 -6.74 5.47 -33.46
C MET A 37 -7.16 6.59 -32.49
N ALA A 38 -6.68 6.54 -31.25
CA ALA A 38 -6.99 7.53 -30.22
C ALA A 38 -6.41 8.91 -30.55
N CYS A 39 -5.24 8.95 -31.19
CA CYS A 39 -4.61 10.17 -31.69
C CYS A 39 -5.53 10.91 -32.68
N LYS A 40 -6.25 10.18 -33.54
CA LYS A 40 -7.21 10.76 -34.51
C LYS A 40 -8.56 11.11 -33.89
N THR A 41 -9.04 10.27 -32.96
CA THR A 41 -10.41 10.38 -32.40
C THR A 41 -10.49 11.17 -31.09
N GLY A 42 -9.36 11.51 -30.48
CA GLY A 42 -9.30 12.19 -29.19
C GLY A 42 -9.62 11.31 -27.98
N ARG A 43 -9.60 9.98 -28.12
CA ARG A 43 -9.83 9.03 -27.00
C ARG A 43 -8.64 8.97 -26.05
N TRP A 44 -8.86 8.48 -24.85
CA TRP A 44 -7.78 8.28 -23.87
C TRP A 44 -7.21 6.87 -23.98
N VAL A 45 -5.92 6.74 -23.71
CA VAL A 45 -5.22 5.44 -23.70
C VAL A 45 -4.44 5.31 -22.41
N LEU A 46 -4.56 4.18 -21.74
CA LEU A 46 -3.82 3.82 -20.54
C LEU A 46 -2.95 2.60 -20.82
N LEU A 47 -1.64 2.77 -20.78
CA LEU A 47 -0.68 1.68 -20.88
C LEU A 47 -0.19 1.32 -19.48
N LYS A 48 -0.42 0.09 -19.06
CA LYS A 48 -0.09 -0.42 -17.73
C LYS A 48 1.26 -1.12 -17.73
N ASN A 49 2.01 -0.97 -16.64
CA ASN A 49 3.29 -1.66 -16.37
C ASN A 49 4.36 -1.42 -17.44
N VAL A 50 4.47 -0.19 -17.96
CA VAL A 50 5.36 0.10 -19.10
C VAL A 50 6.86 -0.11 -18.80
N HIS A 51 7.24 -0.10 -17.52
CA HIS A 51 8.60 -0.39 -17.06
C HIS A 51 9.06 -1.83 -17.37
N LEU A 52 8.13 -2.74 -17.66
CA LEU A 52 8.44 -4.12 -18.08
C LEU A 52 9.00 -4.20 -19.51
N ALA A 53 8.87 -3.14 -20.31
CA ALA A 53 9.38 -3.11 -21.70
C ALA A 53 10.21 -1.85 -22.02
N PRO A 54 11.40 -1.67 -21.43
CA PRO A 54 12.22 -0.47 -21.65
C PRO A 54 12.60 -0.21 -23.10
N GLN A 55 12.90 -1.27 -23.87
CA GLN A 55 13.26 -1.16 -25.29
C GLN A 55 12.09 -0.64 -26.14
N TRP A 56 10.87 -1.10 -25.84
CA TRP A 56 9.66 -0.63 -26.51
C TRP A 56 9.35 0.82 -26.16
N LEU A 57 9.63 1.26 -24.93
CA LEU A 57 9.47 2.67 -24.53
C LEU A 57 10.34 3.64 -25.36
N VAL A 58 11.52 3.22 -25.81
CA VAL A 58 12.36 4.03 -26.72
C VAL A 58 11.66 4.23 -28.07
N GLN A 59 10.98 3.21 -28.58
CA GLN A 59 10.24 3.29 -29.83
C GLN A 59 8.98 4.15 -29.67
N LEU A 60 8.27 3.97 -28.55
CA LEU A 60 7.11 4.80 -28.20
C LEU A 60 7.50 6.28 -28.12
N GLU A 61 8.60 6.61 -27.43
CA GLU A 61 9.08 7.99 -27.29
C GLU A 61 9.33 8.66 -28.64
N LYS A 62 10.07 8.01 -29.56
CA LYS A 62 10.28 8.51 -30.92
C LYS A 62 8.97 8.72 -31.69
N LYS A 63 8.01 7.82 -31.50
CA LYS A 63 6.69 7.92 -32.12
C LYS A 63 5.92 9.13 -31.58
N LEU A 64 5.91 9.33 -30.27
CA LEU A 64 5.21 10.46 -29.64
C LEU A 64 5.71 11.81 -30.17
N HIS A 65 6.99 11.93 -30.51
CA HIS A 65 7.56 13.16 -31.05
C HIS A 65 7.06 13.51 -32.46
N SER A 66 6.63 12.51 -33.25
CA SER A 66 6.12 12.71 -34.62
C SER A 66 4.60 12.74 -34.72
N LEU A 67 3.87 12.49 -33.63
CA LEU A 67 2.41 12.50 -33.62
C LEU A 67 1.87 13.94 -33.63
N GLN A 68 0.80 14.14 -34.41
CA GLN A 68 -0.07 15.32 -34.31
C GLN A 68 -1.41 14.91 -33.70
N PRO A 69 -1.56 14.94 -32.37
CA PRO A 69 -2.74 14.42 -31.71
C PRO A 69 -3.92 15.39 -31.74
N HIS A 70 -5.13 14.81 -31.80
CA HIS A 70 -6.36 15.52 -31.50
C HIS A 70 -6.29 16.15 -30.09
N SER A 71 -6.83 17.37 -29.92
CA SER A 71 -6.72 18.14 -28.67
C SER A 71 -7.27 17.41 -27.42
N GLY A 72 -8.26 16.54 -27.59
CA GLY A 72 -8.85 15.69 -26.55
C GLY A 72 -8.03 14.44 -26.17
N PHE A 73 -7.03 14.05 -26.97
CA PHE A 73 -6.24 12.85 -26.76
C PHE A 73 -5.39 12.97 -25.48
N ARG A 74 -5.36 11.90 -24.67
CA ARG A 74 -4.47 11.79 -23.52
C ARG A 74 -3.90 10.37 -23.49
N LEU A 75 -2.58 10.28 -23.35
CA LEU A 75 -1.85 9.02 -23.13
C LEU A 75 -1.36 8.96 -21.69
N PHE A 76 -1.84 7.97 -20.96
CA PHE A 76 -1.40 7.66 -19.60
C PHE A 76 -0.49 6.44 -19.62
N LEU A 77 0.62 6.53 -18.89
CA LEU A 77 1.57 5.45 -18.69
C LEU A 77 1.66 5.18 -17.20
N THR A 78 1.38 3.96 -16.75
CA THR A 78 1.62 3.56 -15.35
C THR A 78 2.87 2.69 -15.27
N MET A 79 3.72 3.00 -14.29
CA MET A 79 4.97 2.30 -14.06
C MET A 79 5.44 2.44 -12.62
N GLU A 80 6.31 1.52 -12.21
CA GLU A 80 7.15 1.68 -11.03
C GLU A 80 8.37 2.52 -11.38
N ILE A 81 8.99 3.12 -10.36
CA ILE A 81 10.24 3.86 -10.53
C ILE A 81 11.33 2.87 -10.93
N ASN A 82 11.76 2.94 -12.19
CA ASN A 82 12.73 2.01 -12.75
C ASN A 82 13.81 2.76 -13.55
N PRO A 83 15.11 2.58 -13.23
CA PRO A 83 16.20 3.31 -13.89
C PRO A 83 16.35 2.97 -15.37
N LYS A 84 15.75 1.87 -15.85
CA LYS A 84 15.75 1.50 -17.27
C LYS A 84 14.76 2.29 -18.11
N VAL A 85 13.85 3.05 -17.49
CA VAL A 85 12.88 3.88 -18.21
C VAL A 85 13.63 5.01 -18.95
N PRO A 86 13.39 5.22 -20.26
CA PRO A 86 14.09 6.25 -21.01
C PRO A 86 13.86 7.66 -20.45
N VAL A 87 14.95 8.39 -20.16
CA VAL A 87 14.89 9.75 -19.58
C VAL A 87 14.14 10.73 -20.49
N ASN A 88 14.26 10.59 -21.81
CA ASN A 88 13.54 11.45 -22.76
C ASN A 88 12.02 11.27 -22.67
N LEU A 89 11.54 10.06 -22.39
CA LEU A 89 10.11 9.81 -22.17
C LEU A 89 9.63 10.51 -20.90
N LEU A 90 10.43 10.45 -19.82
CA LEU A 90 10.14 11.15 -18.57
C LEU A 90 10.12 12.68 -18.77
N ARG A 91 11.08 13.22 -19.55
CA ARG A 91 11.17 14.65 -19.88
C ARG A 91 10.00 15.12 -20.74
N ALA A 92 9.51 14.29 -21.65
CA ALA A 92 8.36 14.62 -22.50
C ALA A 92 7.00 14.52 -21.76
N GLY A 93 6.94 13.72 -20.70
CA GLY A 93 5.72 13.47 -19.93
C GLY A 93 5.51 14.43 -18.75
N ARG A 94 4.27 14.44 -18.24
CA ARG A 94 3.98 14.99 -16.90
C ARG A 94 4.06 13.85 -15.89
N ILE A 95 5.01 13.94 -14.97
CA ILE A 95 5.29 12.89 -14.01
C ILE A 95 4.43 13.10 -12.75
N PHE A 96 3.66 12.08 -12.39
CA PHE A 96 2.94 12.01 -11.12
C PHE A 96 3.54 10.87 -10.30
N VAL A 97 4.09 11.20 -9.14
CA VAL A 97 4.63 10.22 -8.20
C VAL A 97 3.55 9.88 -7.18
N TYR A 98 3.27 8.59 -7.01
CA TYR A 98 2.31 8.09 -6.03
C TYR A 98 3.04 7.29 -4.97
N GLU A 99 3.16 7.88 -3.79
CA GLU A 99 3.65 7.21 -2.60
C GLU A 99 2.47 6.96 -1.65
N PRO A 100 2.39 5.79 -1.00
CA PRO A 100 1.52 5.59 0.15
C PRO A 100 1.71 6.72 1.17
N PRO A 101 0.63 7.38 1.65
CA PRO A 101 0.76 8.31 2.75
C PRO A 101 1.33 7.56 3.98
N PRO A 102 2.32 8.13 4.68
CA PRO A 102 2.88 7.49 5.86
C PRO A 102 1.87 7.47 7.00
N GLY A 103 2.01 6.48 7.88
CA GLY A 103 1.21 6.34 9.09
C GLY A 103 0.14 5.26 9.00
N ILE A 104 -0.08 4.60 10.13
CA ILE A 104 -1.11 3.59 10.39
C ILE A 104 -2.51 4.14 10.07
N ARG A 105 -2.85 5.36 10.50
CA ARG A 105 -4.17 5.96 10.21
C ARG A 105 -4.45 6.02 8.71
N ALA A 106 -3.52 6.56 7.93
CA ALA A 106 -3.69 6.72 6.49
C ALA A 106 -3.76 5.35 5.79
N ASN A 107 -2.98 4.38 6.27
CA ASN A 107 -3.02 3.00 5.81
C ASN A 107 -4.38 2.32 6.06
N LEU A 108 -4.91 2.46 7.28
CA LEU A 108 -6.22 1.93 7.67
C LEU A 108 -7.35 2.57 6.85
N LEU A 109 -7.35 3.90 6.70
CA LEU A 109 -8.35 4.61 5.89
C LEU A 109 -8.32 4.10 4.44
N ARG A 110 -7.13 3.92 3.86
CA ARG A 110 -6.98 3.34 2.52
C ARG A 110 -7.57 1.93 2.47
N THR A 111 -7.19 1.06 3.39
CA THR A 111 -7.70 -0.32 3.45
C THR A 111 -9.23 -0.37 3.53
N PHE A 112 -9.83 0.45 4.40
CA PHE A 112 -11.29 0.52 4.58
C PHE A 112 -12.02 1.17 3.39
N SER A 113 -11.32 1.97 2.58
CA SER A 113 -11.85 2.49 1.31
C SER A 113 -11.79 1.47 0.17
N THR A 114 -10.74 0.64 0.15
CA THR A 114 -10.52 -0.37 -0.90
C THR A 114 -11.42 -1.60 -0.71
N VAL A 115 -11.63 -2.05 0.52
CA VAL A 115 -12.39 -3.27 0.80
C VAL A 115 -13.90 -2.94 0.91
N PRO A 116 -14.78 -3.58 0.11
CA PRO A 116 -16.20 -3.27 0.09
C PRO A 116 -16.89 -3.52 1.44
N ALA A 117 -17.79 -2.61 1.84
CA ALA A 117 -18.55 -2.72 3.08
C ALA A 117 -19.40 -4.01 3.14
N ALA A 118 -20.03 -4.38 2.02
CA ALA A 118 -20.83 -5.61 1.93
C ALA A 118 -20.01 -6.88 2.20
N ARG A 119 -18.71 -6.86 1.88
CA ARG A 119 -17.79 -7.98 2.15
C ARG A 119 -17.44 -8.06 3.63
N MET A 120 -17.06 -6.94 4.25
CA MET A 120 -16.74 -6.89 5.70
C MET A 120 -17.95 -7.21 6.59
N MET A 121 -19.15 -6.85 6.14
CA MET A 121 -20.40 -6.99 6.88
C MET A 121 -21.15 -8.29 6.61
N LYS A 122 -20.60 -9.19 5.77
CA LYS A 122 -21.18 -10.52 5.56
C LYS A 122 -21.13 -11.30 6.89
N PRO A 123 -22.21 -12.00 7.30
CA PRO A 123 -22.18 -12.86 8.48
C PRO A 123 -20.98 -13.83 8.47
N PRO A 124 -20.32 -14.09 9.60
CA PRO A 124 -20.74 -13.76 10.97
C PRO A 124 -20.34 -12.34 11.40
N SER A 125 -20.98 -11.81 12.46
CA SER A 125 -20.75 -10.43 12.94
C SER A 125 -19.30 -10.14 13.34
N GLU A 126 -18.57 -11.18 13.76
CA GLU A 126 -17.15 -11.14 14.14
C GLU A 126 -16.22 -10.90 12.93
N ARG A 127 -16.71 -11.08 11.70
CA ARG A 127 -15.95 -10.84 10.46
C ARG A 127 -15.40 -9.42 10.41
N ALA A 128 -16.21 -8.41 10.72
CA ALA A 128 -15.78 -7.02 10.68
C ALA A 128 -14.57 -6.75 11.61
N ARG A 129 -14.56 -7.39 12.79
CA ARG A 129 -13.46 -7.28 13.76
C ARG A 129 -12.18 -7.94 13.23
N LEU A 130 -12.30 -9.10 12.59
CA LEU A 130 -11.17 -9.79 11.94
C LEU A 130 -10.59 -8.98 10.78
N TYR A 131 -11.43 -8.33 9.96
CA TYR A 131 -10.97 -7.41 8.92
C TYR A 131 -10.21 -6.22 9.50
N PHE A 132 -10.66 -5.66 10.63
CA PHE A 132 -9.91 -4.62 11.31
C PHE A 132 -8.54 -5.13 11.78
N LEU A 133 -8.47 -6.29 12.43
CA LEU A 133 -7.19 -6.86 12.90
C LEU A 133 -6.22 -7.11 11.74
N LEU A 134 -6.72 -7.62 10.61
CA LEU A 134 -5.93 -7.78 9.40
C LEU A 134 -5.45 -6.45 8.82
N SER A 135 -6.31 -5.44 8.80
CA SER A 135 -5.96 -4.09 8.34
C SER A 135 -4.90 -3.45 9.24
N TRP A 136 -5.03 -3.62 10.56
CA TRP A 136 -4.08 -3.15 11.56
C TRP A 136 -2.72 -3.83 11.41
N PHE A 137 -2.71 -5.16 11.24
CA PHE A 137 -1.50 -5.92 10.95
C PHE A 137 -0.83 -5.45 9.66
N HIS A 138 -1.58 -5.31 8.57
CA HIS A 138 -1.07 -4.82 7.29
C HIS A 138 -0.44 -3.42 7.42
N ALA A 139 -1.09 -2.53 8.17
CA ALA A 139 -0.58 -1.19 8.44
C ALA A 139 0.73 -1.22 9.23
N ILE A 140 0.85 -2.07 10.26
CA ILE A 140 2.09 -2.21 11.03
C ILE A 140 3.24 -2.70 10.14
N VAL A 141 3.04 -3.79 9.40
CA VAL A 141 4.13 -4.38 8.61
C VAL A 141 4.62 -3.42 7.53
N GLN A 142 3.70 -2.66 6.90
CA GLN A 142 4.05 -1.62 5.94
C GLN A 142 4.76 -0.42 6.59
N GLU A 143 4.23 0.13 7.68
CA GLU A 143 4.85 1.32 8.31
C GLU A 143 6.23 1.00 8.88
N ARG A 144 6.46 -0.24 9.36
CA ARG A 144 7.80 -0.68 9.81
C ARG A 144 8.84 -0.66 8.69
N LEU A 145 8.47 -0.79 7.41
CA LEU A 145 9.42 -0.68 6.28
C LEU A 145 10.05 0.71 6.17
N ARG A 146 9.42 1.74 6.74
CA ARG A 146 9.97 3.10 6.82
C ARG A 146 11.20 3.17 7.73
N TYR A 147 11.33 2.23 8.66
CA TYR A 147 12.38 2.21 9.69
C TYR A 147 13.47 1.16 9.42
N VAL A 148 13.62 0.65 8.21
CA VAL A 148 14.74 -0.27 7.86
C VAL A 148 16.09 0.41 8.16
N PRO A 149 17.05 -0.25 8.84
CA PRO A 149 17.07 -1.68 9.20
C PRO A 149 16.50 -2.03 10.59
N LEU A 150 15.95 -1.07 11.35
CA LEU A 150 15.37 -1.31 12.68
C LEU A 150 13.98 -1.96 12.62
N GLY A 151 13.16 -1.53 11.66
CA GLY A 151 11.81 -2.04 11.46
C GLY A 151 11.77 -3.47 10.89
N TRP A 152 12.66 -3.72 9.93
CA TRP A 152 12.93 -4.99 9.24
C TRP A 152 14.39 -4.96 8.78
N ALA A 153 15.02 -6.12 8.58
CA ALA A 153 16.40 -6.14 8.09
C ALA A 153 16.49 -5.63 6.63
N LYS A 154 15.44 -5.86 5.82
CA LYS A 154 15.37 -5.46 4.40
C LYS A 154 14.05 -4.79 4.07
N LYS A 155 13.99 -4.12 2.91
CA LYS A 155 12.75 -3.57 2.35
C LYS A 155 11.99 -4.68 1.62
N TYR A 156 11.04 -5.30 2.31
CA TYR A 156 10.11 -6.25 1.71
C TYR A 156 8.96 -5.53 0.98
N GLU A 157 8.38 -6.19 -0.02
CA GLU A 157 7.28 -5.65 -0.81
C GLU A 157 5.92 -6.16 -0.29
N PHE A 158 5.45 -5.59 0.81
CA PHE A 158 4.08 -5.81 1.29
C PHE A 158 3.13 -4.88 0.55
N ASN A 159 2.19 -5.43 -0.22
CA ASN A 159 1.33 -4.63 -1.10
C ASN A 159 -0.16 -5.00 -0.97
N GLU A 160 -1.02 -4.29 -1.69
CA GLU A 160 -2.47 -4.47 -1.65
C GLU A 160 -2.93 -5.85 -2.18
N SER A 161 -2.12 -6.51 -3.03
CA SER A 161 -2.41 -7.87 -3.49
C SER A 161 -2.30 -8.86 -2.33
N ASP A 162 -1.32 -8.67 -1.43
CA ASP A 162 -1.17 -9.49 -0.24
C ASP A 162 -2.36 -9.34 0.71
N LEU A 163 -2.79 -8.11 0.92
CA LEU A 163 -3.97 -7.80 1.71
C LEU A 163 -5.22 -8.44 1.11
N ARG A 164 -5.38 -8.39 -0.22
CA ARG A 164 -6.51 -9.03 -0.92
C ARG A 164 -6.52 -10.55 -0.69
N VAL A 165 -5.39 -11.22 -0.91
CA VAL A 165 -5.27 -12.67 -0.70
C VAL A 165 -5.48 -13.03 0.77
N ALA A 166 -5.02 -12.18 1.69
CA ALA A 166 -5.30 -12.35 3.11
C ALA A 166 -6.79 -12.20 3.44
N CYS A 167 -7.50 -11.26 2.83
CA CYS A 167 -8.96 -11.13 2.97
C CYS A 167 -9.68 -12.36 2.40
N ASP A 168 -9.23 -12.88 1.24
CA ASP A 168 -9.81 -14.07 0.61
C ASP A 168 -9.60 -15.32 1.49
N THR A 169 -8.41 -15.43 2.09
CA THR A 169 -8.07 -16.50 3.04
C THR A 169 -8.93 -16.41 4.29
N LEU A 170 -9.08 -15.20 4.84
CA LEU A 170 -9.94 -14.95 5.99
C LEU A 170 -11.39 -15.33 5.71
N ASP A 171 -11.95 -14.86 4.59
CA ASP A 171 -13.33 -15.20 4.22
C ASP A 171 -13.53 -16.69 4.04
N THR A 172 -12.58 -17.39 3.40
CA THR A 172 -12.65 -18.84 3.17
C THR A 172 -12.75 -19.60 4.48
N TRP A 173 -11.88 -19.30 5.45
CA TRP A 173 -11.88 -19.97 6.75
C TRP A 173 -13.11 -19.60 7.58
N ILE A 174 -13.49 -18.33 7.58
CA ILE A 174 -14.66 -17.89 8.35
C ILE A 174 -15.96 -18.46 7.77
N ASP A 175 -16.12 -18.52 6.45
CA ASP A 175 -17.28 -19.14 5.82
C ASP A 175 -17.34 -20.65 6.13
N ALA A 176 -16.20 -21.35 6.05
CA ALA A 176 -16.10 -22.78 6.36
C ALA A 176 -16.42 -23.08 7.84
N THR A 177 -15.93 -22.27 8.78
CA THR A 177 -16.13 -22.48 10.21
C THR A 177 -17.51 -22.03 10.68
N ALA A 178 -18.03 -20.91 10.16
CA ALA A 178 -19.32 -20.38 10.58
C ALA A 178 -20.51 -21.19 10.01
N MET A 179 -20.34 -21.86 8.87
CA MET A 179 -21.38 -22.67 8.21
C MET A 179 -22.72 -21.94 8.07
N GLY A 180 -22.68 -20.65 7.68
CA GLY A 180 -23.86 -19.81 7.49
C GLY A 180 -24.49 -19.23 8.77
N ARG A 181 -23.89 -19.44 9.95
CA ARG A 181 -24.33 -18.83 11.21
C ARG A 181 -24.08 -17.32 11.21
N THR A 182 -24.93 -16.60 11.94
CA THR A 182 -24.82 -15.14 12.08
C THR A 182 -23.72 -14.70 13.05
N ASN A 183 -23.29 -15.58 13.93
CA ASN A 183 -22.23 -15.35 14.91
C ASN A 183 -21.27 -16.54 14.95
N LEU A 184 -20.00 -16.26 15.19
CA LEU A 184 -18.91 -17.22 15.33
C LEU A 184 -18.16 -16.94 16.64
N PRO A 185 -18.28 -17.82 17.66
CA PRO A 185 -17.53 -17.66 18.90
C PRO A 185 -16.02 -17.52 18.63
N PRO A 186 -15.32 -16.57 19.27
CA PRO A 186 -13.89 -16.33 19.03
C PRO A 186 -13.02 -17.58 19.22
N GLU A 187 -13.39 -18.48 20.13
CA GLU A 187 -12.67 -19.73 20.42
C GLU A 187 -12.79 -20.75 19.28
N LYS A 188 -13.80 -20.60 18.41
CA LYS A 188 -14.01 -21.47 17.26
C LYS A 188 -13.32 -20.95 16.00
N VAL A 189 -12.85 -19.70 15.98
CA VAL A 189 -12.07 -19.17 14.86
C VAL A 189 -10.79 -20.01 14.71
N PRO A 190 -10.45 -20.48 13.49
CA PRO A 190 -9.27 -21.31 13.26
C PRO A 190 -7.98 -20.47 13.27
N TRP A 191 -7.60 -19.99 14.45
CA TRP A 191 -6.49 -19.05 14.65
C TRP A 191 -5.16 -19.58 14.11
N ASP A 192 -4.81 -20.82 14.44
CA ASP A 192 -3.55 -21.43 13.99
C ASP A 192 -3.47 -21.46 12.46
N ALA A 193 -4.56 -21.83 11.78
CA ALA A 193 -4.60 -21.84 10.32
C ALA A 193 -4.42 -20.43 9.73
N LEU A 194 -5.11 -19.43 10.28
CA LEU A 194 -4.98 -18.04 9.84
C LEU A 194 -3.55 -17.51 10.06
N VAL A 195 -2.98 -17.72 11.25
CA VAL A 195 -1.62 -17.30 11.60
C VAL A 195 -0.59 -17.99 10.71
N THR A 196 -0.70 -19.30 10.50
CA THR A 196 0.22 -20.05 9.65
C THR A 196 0.15 -19.58 8.19
N LEU A 197 -1.04 -19.40 7.62
CA LEU A 197 -1.18 -18.95 6.23
C LEU A 197 -0.69 -17.51 6.02
N LEU A 198 -1.02 -16.60 6.95
CA LEU A 198 -0.52 -15.22 6.90
C LEU A 198 1.01 -15.17 7.07
N SER A 199 1.55 -15.96 8.02
CA SER A 199 2.98 -15.99 8.35
C SER A 199 3.79 -16.68 7.26
N GLN A 200 3.41 -17.87 6.80
CA GLN A 200 4.26 -18.70 5.94
C GLN A 200 4.01 -18.47 4.45
N SER A 201 2.77 -18.20 4.05
CA SER A 201 2.38 -18.20 2.64
C SER A 201 2.24 -16.79 2.06
N ILE A 202 1.61 -15.86 2.78
CA ILE A 202 1.23 -14.56 2.23
C ILE A 202 2.31 -13.50 2.49
N TYR A 203 2.54 -13.18 3.77
CA TYR A 203 3.49 -12.12 4.13
C TYR A 203 4.91 -12.68 4.25
N GLY A 204 5.12 -13.77 5.00
CA GLY A 204 6.47 -14.31 5.19
C GLY A 204 6.98 -15.14 4.01
N GLY A 205 6.15 -15.44 3.01
CA GLY A 205 6.64 -16.01 1.74
C GLY A 205 7.63 -15.10 1.00
N LYS A 206 7.71 -13.81 1.37
CA LYS A 206 8.69 -12.84 0.86
C LYS A 206 9.90 -12.64 1.77
N ILE A 207 9.88 -13.21 2.97
CA ILE A 207 10.89 -13.00 3.99
C ILE A 207 11.91 -14.12 3.91
N ASP A 208 13.16 -13.73 3.70
CA ASP A 208 14.32 -14.63 3.58
C ASP A 208 15.22 -14.62 4.84
N ASN A 209 14.82 -13.88 5.89
CA ASN A 209 15.55 -13.74 7.13
C ASN A 209 14.75 -14.31 8.30
N ASP A 210 15.34 -15.27 9.03
CA ASP A 210 14.66 -15.97 10.13
C ASP A 210 14.24 -15.05 11.28
N PHE A 211 15.00 -13.99 11.57
CA PHE A 211 14.66 -13.02 12.60
C PHE A 211 13.47 -12.15 12.19
N ASP A 212 13.41 -11.74 10.92
CA ASP A 212 12.26 -11.05 10.36
C ASP A 212 11.04 -11.98 10.31
N GLN A 213 11.20 -13.27 9.98
CA GLN A 213 10.11 -14.24 10.01
C GLN A 213 9.55 -14.43 11.43
N ARG A 214 10.43 -14.45 12.44
CA ARG A 214 10.04 -14.49 13.85
C ARG A 214 9.32 -13.21 14.27
N LEU A 215 9.78 -12.04 13.83
CA LEU A 215 9.14 -10.75 14.09
C LEU A 215 7.73 -10.70 13.48
N LEU A 216 7.58 -11.08 12.21
CA LEU A 216 6.28 -11.19 11.55
C LEU A 216 5.32 -12.10 12.34
N SER A 217 5.80 -13.28 12.71
CA SER A 217 5.02 -14.26 13.47
C SER A 217 4.60 -13.71 14.83
N SER A 218 5.46 -12.91 15.50
CA SER A 218 5.10 -12.30 16.79
C SER A 218 3.93 -11.32 16.70
N PHE A 219 3.83 -10.54 15.61
CA PHE A 219 2.67 -9.67 15.38
C PHE A 219 1.39 -10.47 15.16
N LEU A 220 1.47 -11.53 14.35
CA LEU A 220 0.33 -12.40 14.08
C LEU A 220 -0.14 -13.12 15.35
N SER A 221 0.77 -13.73 16.11
CA SER A 221 0.43 -14.41 17.37
C SER A 221 -0.09 -13.46 18.44
N LYS A 222 0.25 -12.17 18.41
CA LYS A 222 -0.34 -11.19 19.31
C LYS A 222 -1.77 -10.81 18.87
N LEU A 223 -1.97 -10.53 17.58
CA LEU A 223 -3.21 -9.95 17.06
C LEU A 223 -4.30 -10.98 16.74
N PHE A 224 -3.93 -12.15 16.23
CA PHE A 224 -4.86 -13.18 15.76
C PHE A 224 -5.02 -14.27 16.81
N THR A 225 -5.71 -13.93 17.90
CA THR A 225 -6.04 -14.84 19.00
C THR A 225 -7.44 -14.56 19.53
N ALA A 226 -8.03 -15.51 20.27
CA ALA A 226 -9.33 -15.30 20.90
C ALA A 226 -9.34 -14.08 21.84
N HIS A 227 -8.22 -13.81 22.54
CA HIS A 227 -8.07 -12.63 23.41
C HIS A 227 -8.24 -11.30 22.66
N SER A 228 -8.02 -11.26 21.34
CA SER A 228 -8.26 -10.05 20.53
C SER A 228 -9.73 -9.63 20.48
N PHE A 229 -10.65 -10.49 20.93
CA PHE A 229 -12.09 -10.23 21.07
C PHE A 229 -12.50 -9.72 22.46
N GLU A 230 -11.61 -9.76 23.44
CA GLU A 230 -11.89 -9.27 24.79
C GLU A 230 -12.07 -7.74 24.81
N ALA A 231 -12.75 -7.24 25.84
CA ALA A 231 -12.89 -5.81 26.08
C ALA A 231 -11.51 -5.21 26.39
N GLU A 232 -11.28 -3.97 25.95
CA GLU A 232 -10.03 -3.24 26.19
C GLU A 232 -8.74 -3.93 25.68
N PHE A 233 -8.85 -4.88 24.74
CA PHE A 233 -7.68 -5.54 24.16
C PHE A 233 -6.65 -4.52 23.64
N ALA A 234 -5.41 -4.60 24.12
CA ALA A 234 -4.36 -3.65 23.77
C ALA A 234 -3.71 -4.00 22.42
N LEU A 235 -4.09 -3.27 21.36
CA LEU A 235 -3.40 -3.30 20.07
C LEU A 235 -1.92 -2.93 20.25
N VAL A 236 -1.68 -1.86 21.00
CA VAL A 236 -0.34 -1.41 21.40
C VAL A 236 -0.34 -1.08 22.88
N ALA A 237 0.60 -1.68 23.60
CA ALA A 237 0.82 -1.40 25.02
C ALA A 237 1.89 -0.31 25.18
N ASN A 238 1.80 0.46 26.28
CA ASN A 238 2.80 1.45 26.71
C ASN A 238 3.24 2.47 25.65
N VAL A 239 2.26 3.16 25.04
CA VAL A 239 2.49 4.14 23.97
C VAL A 239 2.72 5.54 24.55
N ASP A 240 3.86 6.15 24.24
CA ASP A 240 4.10 7.56 24.56
C ASP A 240 3.15 8.51 23.82
N GLY A 241 2.71 9.58 24.49
CA GLY A 241 1.90 10.64 23.87
C GLY A 241 0.40 10.34 23.73
N VAL A 242 -0.07 9.15 24.11
CA VAL A 242 -1.50 8.86 24.24
C VAL A 242 -1.96 9.31 25.64
N ALA A 243 -3.05 10.08 25.72
CA ALA A 243 -3.67 10.43 27.00
C ALA A 243 -4.01 9.13 27.75
N GLY A 244 -3.59 9.01 29.01
CA GLY A 244 -3.76 7.78 29.78
C GLY A 244 -5.23 7.34 29.80
N GLY A 245 -5.46 6.05 29.56
CA GLY A 245 -6.77 5.43 29.76
C GLY A 245 -7.20 5.48 31.22
N PRO A 246 -8.36 4.88 31.57
CA PRO A 246 -8.97 4.95 32.90
C PRO A 246 -8.04 4.62 34.08
N ASN A 247 -6.97 3.84 33.83
CA ASN A 247 -6.00 3.39 34.82
C ASN A 247 -4.61 4.05 34.71
N GLY A 248 -4.48 5.17 33.99
CA GLY A 248 -3.17 5.78 33.68
C GLY A 248 -2.31 4.97 32.69
N GLN A 249 -2.84 3.85 32.20
CA GLN A 249 -2.24 3.01 31.18
C GLN A 249 -2.34 3.69 29.82
N ARG A 250 -1.20 3.86 29.16
CA ARG A 250 -1.13 4.46 27.82
C ARG A 250 -1.22 3.36 26.79
N HIS A 251 -2.43 2.90 26.50
CA HIS A 251 -2.68 1.82 25.53
C HIS A 251 -3.48 2.35 24.36
N ILE A 252 -3.21 1.78 23.19
CA ILE A 252 -4.13 1.87 22.06
C ILE A 252 -4.97 0.61 22.13
N THR A 253 -6.22 0.77 22.54
CA THR A 253 -7.16 -0.33 22.70
C THR A 253 -7.93 -0.57 21.42
N MET A 254 -8.32 -1.83 21.23
CA MET A 254 -9.20 -2.25 20.16
C MET A 254 -10.56 -1.54 20.31
N PRO A 255 -11.10 -0.92 19.25
CA PRO A 255 -12.45 -0.37 19.30
C PRO A 255 -13.50 -1.45 19.53
N ASP A 256 -14.44 -1.15 20.42
CA ASP A 256 -15.64 -1.96 20.59
C ASP A 256 -16.57 -1.79 19.39
N GLY A 257 -16.97 -2.91 18.80
CA GLY A 257 -17.90 -2.90 17.67
C GLY A 257 -17.88 -4.19 16.87
N THR A 258 -18.97 -4.40 16.14
CA THR A 258 -19.16 -5.54 15.23
C THR A 258 -19.46 -5.07 13.81
N ARG A 259 -19.41 -3.75 13.56
CA ARG A 259 -19.78 -3.14 12.29
C ARG A 259 -18.65 -2.27 11.74
N ARG A 260 -18.51 -2.23 10.42
CA ARG A 260 -17.50 -1.45 9.70
C ARG A 260 -17.49 0.03 10.08
N ASP A 261 -18.67 0.64 10.25
CA ASP A 261 -18.82 2.05 10.62
C ASP A 261 -18.27 2.37 12.02
N HIS A 262 -18.37 1.44 12.97
CA HIS A 262 -17.78 1.61 14.30
C HIS A 262 -16.24 1.67 14.20
N PHE A 263 -15.65 0.76 13.43
CA PHE A 263 -14.21 0.75 13.18
C PHE A 263 -13.74 1.99 12.41
N LEU A 264 -14.48 2.40 11.38
CA LEU A 264 -14.13 3.58 10.58
C LEU A 264 -14.14 4.86 11.43
N LYS A 265 -15.16 5.05 12.27
CA LYS A 265 -15.23 6.18 13.20
C LYS A 265 -14.04 6.21 14.17
N TRP A 266 -13.61 5.05 14.67
CA TRP A 266 -12.43 4.96 15.51
C TRP A 266 -11.14 5.32 14.76
N ILE A 267 -10.99 4.82 13.52
CA ILE A 267 -9.83 5.14 12.66
C ILE A 267 -9.77 6.65 12.38
N GLU A 268 -10.90 7.27 12.06
CA GLU A 268 -10.99 8.71 11.81
C GLU A 268 -10.57 9.55 13.02
N ALA A 269 -10.84 9.06 14.23
CA ALA A 269 -10.47 9.69 15.49
C ALA A 269 -9.00 9.49 15.91
N LEU A 270 -8.23 8.66 15.21
CA LEU A 270 -6.80 8.49 15.49
C LEU A 270 -6.03 9.79 15.24
N ALA A 271 -5.00 10.03 16.05
CA ALA A 271 -4.10 11.15 15.85
C ALA A 271 -3.32 11.02 14.54
N ASP A 272 -3.13 12.14 13.83
CA ASP A 272 -2.32 12.18 12.62
C ASP A 272 -0.84 11.94 12.94
N ARG A 273 -0.36 12.47 14.08
CA ARG A 273 1.00 12.24 14.55
C ARG A 273 1.09 10.90 15.28
N GLN A 274 1.66 9.91 14.62
CA GLN A 274 1.96 8.59 15.20
C GLN A 274 3.45 8.44 15.46
N THR A 275 3.78 7.67 16.49
CA THR A 275 5.16 7.46 16.94
C THR A 275 5.61 6.03 16.67
N PRO A 276 6.94 5.76 16.57
CA PRO A 276 7.45 4.41 16.38
C PRO A 276 6.96 3.40 17.43
N SER A 277 6.62 3.86 18.64
CA SER A 277 6.03 3.01 19.68
C SER A 277 4.76 2.28 19.26
N TRP A 278 3.97 2.83 18.31
CA TRP A 278 2.80 2.16 17.74
C TRP A 278 3.16 0.86 17.01
N LEU A 279 4.39 0.80 16.50
CA LEU A 279 4.95 -0.32 15.75
C LEU A 279 5.72 -1.29 16.65
N GLY A 280 5.78 -1.04 17.96
CA GLY A 280 6.67 -1.75 18.87
C GLY A 280 8.15 -1.39 18.68
N LEU A 281 8.45 -0.20 18.13
CA LEU A 281 9.80 0.33 18.05
C LEU A 281 10.06 1.35 19.17
N PRO A 282 11.31 1.47 19.65
CA PRO A 282 11.66 2.56 20.55
C PRO A 282 11.57 3.91 19.82
N ASN A 283 11.14 4.97 20.51
CA ASN A 283 10.89 6.28 19.89
C ASN A 283 12.14 6.96 19.33
N ASN A 284 13.34 6.55 19.76
CA ASN A 284 14.60 6.98 19.15
C ASN A 284 14.76 6.50 17.70
N ALA A 285 13.98 5.51 17.24
CA ALA A 285 13.98 5.06 15.84
C ALA A 285 13.57 6.20 14.88
N GLU A 286 12.64 7.08 15.29
CA GLU A 286 12.29 8.27 14.50
C GLU A 286 13.50 9.21 14.36
N LYS A 287 14.27 9.37 15.43
CA LYS A 287 15.46 10.22 15.40
C LYS A 287 16.49 9.68 14.42
N VAL A 288 16.74 8.37 14.41
CA VAL A 288 17.67 7.74 13.45
C VAL A 288 17.19 7.97 12.02
N LEU A 289 15.90 7.74 11.74
CA LEU A 289 15.31 7.97 10.42
C LEU A 289 15.46 9.43 9.96
N LEU A 290 15.13 10.38 10.84
CA LEU A 290 15.22 11.81 10.54
C LEU A 290 16.67 12.25 10.32
N THR A 291 17.62 11.73 11.10
CA THR A 291 19.05 11.98 10.89
C THR A 291 19.50 11.46 9.51
N THR A 292 19.16 10.22 9.15
CA THR A 292 19.52 9.66 7.83
C THR A 292 18.91 10.49 6.69
N ARG A 293 17.62 10.84 6.78
CA ARG A 293 16.97 11.72 5.79
C ARG A 293 17.63 13.10 5.71
N GLY A 294 18.06 13.65 6.84
CA GLY A 294 18.81 14.91 6.92
C GLY A 294 20.16 14.79 6.20
N THR A 295 20.92 13.73 6.46
CA THR A 295 22.20 13.46 5.78
C THR A 295 22.00 13.26 4.27
N ASP A 296 20.97 12.52 3.86
CA ASP A 296 20.64 12.33 2.44
C ASP A 296 20.26 13.64 1.76
N LEU A 297 19.49 14.50 2.45
CA LEU A 297 19.13 15.82 1.96
C LEU A 297 20.38 16.70 1.78
N ILE A 298 21.24 16.79 2.79
CA ILE A 298 22.49 17.55 2.72
C ILE A 298 23.37 17.03 1.59
N SER A 299 23.50 15.72 1.45
CA SER A 299 24.28 15.09 0.37
C SER A 299 23.70 15.40 -1.02
N LYS A 300 22.38 15.45 -1.16
CA LYS A 300 21.71 15.86 -2.42
C LYS A 300 21.94 17.34 -2.72
N LEU A 301 21.84 18.21 -1.73
CA LEU A 301 22.10 19.64 -1.87
C LEU A 301 23.55 19.90 -2.29
N LEU A 302 24.51 19.24 -1.64
CA LEU A 302 25.93 19.36 -1.99
C LEU A 302 26.19 18.94 -3.45
N LYS A 303 25.57 17.85 -3.93
CA LYS A 303 25.69 17.43 -5.34
C LYS A 303 25.12 18.45 -6.31
N MET A 304 24.03 19.13 -5.94
CA MET A 304 23.46 20.20 -6.78
C MET A 304 24.40 21.40 -6.84
N GLN A 305 24.96 21.81 -5.70
CA GLN A 305 25.91 22.93 -5.63
C GLN A 305 27.19 22.66 -6.43
N GLN A 306 27.76 21.46 -6.32
CA GLN A 306 28.97 21.10 -7.08
C GLN A 306 28.77 21.20 -8.60
N LEU A 307 27.56 20.90 -9.09
CA LEU A 307 27.22 21.03 -10.51
C LEU A 307 27.08 22.51 -10.93
N GLU A 308 26.60 23.39 -10.04
CA GLU A 308 26.53 24.83 -10.30
C GLU A 308 27.92 25.45 -10.38
N ASP A 309 28.82 25.09 -9.46
CA ASP A 309 30.19 25.60 -9.42
C ASP A 309 31.01 25.14 -10.67
N ASP A 310 30.79 23.92 -11.15
CA ASP A 310 31.42 23.39 -12.37
C ASP A 310 30.91 24.10 -13.65
N ASP A 311 29.64 24.50 -13.69
CA ASP A 311 29.07 25.27 -14.81
C ASP A 311 29.58 26.73 -14.82
N GLU A 312 29.87 27.34 -13.67
CA GLU A 312 30.48 28.69 -13.57
C GLU A 312 31.96 28.71 -13.97
N LEU A 313 32.72 27.64 -13.73
CA LEU A 313 34.13 27.51 -14.12
C LEU A 313 34.35 27.20 -15.62
N ALA A 314 33.28 26.82 -16.33
CA ALA A 314 33.31 26.48 -17.75
C ALA A 314 33.06 27.67 -18.71
N TYR A 315 32.83 28.87 -18.17
CA TYR A 315 32.69 30.15 -18.90
C TYR A 315 33.88 31.09 -18.62
#